data_AF-A0A815T4W6-F1
#
_entry.id   AF-A0A815T4W6-F1
#
_cell.length_a   1.000
_cell.length_b   1.000
_cell.length_c   1.000
_cell.angle_alpha   90.00
_cell.angle_beta   90.00
_cell.angle_gamma   90.00
#
_symmetry.space_group_name_H-M   'P 1'
#
loop_
_entity.id
_entity.type
_entity.pdbx_description
1 polymer ?
#
loop_
_entity_poly.entity_id
_entity_poly.type
_entity_poly.pdbx_seq_one_letter_code
_entity_poly.pdbx_strand_id
1 'polypeptide(L)'
;MVGFDSKNKGFISLAFLCRICNFILRDPVQLLCGHRQCKLCVKSIEGEKIVCPECQEETPKKEDHLQKSHPNPSCEYCGMTCNSTNDLDYGCSTSVIRIQMSEHYRTEQHQVAIITFIRCLFSKSTNDSHERATTMDVDLLSHNTISSSDNTTIQLQEVCQTVDILSDGVSTLSEDAQRFNHESNFLQNLLETLTQEFAGLKLTDAQSERQTSIYSPPFYLSPTGYKMRVRLYLNGDGNARHTHMLLFFVLMRGEYDAILKFPFNYKVTFCLYDQTLDQRHIIDSFRPDTKSNSFQRPRFEMNIASDIPKFCS
;
A
#
# COMPACT_ATOMS: atom_id res chain seq x y z
N MET A 1 21.12 9.72 -37.30
CA MET A 1 22.09 9.99 -36.23
C MET A 1 22.32 8.70 -35.46
N VAL A 2 23.59 8.31 -35.35
CA VAL A 2 24.09 6.97 -34.99
C VAL A 2 24.39 6.97 -33.50
N GLY A 3 23.77 6.10 -32.70
CA GLY A 3 24.05 6.05 -31.26
C GLY A 3 23.17 5.07 -30.48
N PHE A 4 23.82 4.18 -29.71
CA PHE A 4 23.31 3.26 -28.68
C PHE A 4 22.20 2.23 -29.01
N ASP A 5 21.26 2.47 -29.93
CA ASP A 5 20.04 1.66 -30.05
C ASP A 5 20.16 0.30 -30.75
N SER A 6 21.23 0.06 -31.52
CA SER A 6 21.33 -1.16 -32.34
C SER A 6 21.93 -2.35 -31.60
N LYS A 7 22.72 -2.13 -30.53
CA LYS A 7 23.54 -3.18 -29.91
C LYS A 7 22.84 -3.98 -28.80
N ASN A 8 21.70 -3.52 -28.28
CA ASN A 8 21.04 -4.14 -27.11
C ASN A 8 19.60 -4.65 -27.36
N LYS A 9 19.17 -4.82 -28.62
CA LYS A 9 17.79 -5.25 -28.94
C LYS A 9 17.37 -6.58 -28.29
N GLY A 10 18.32 -7.45 -27.94
CA GLY A 10 18.04 -8.73 -27.28
C GLY A 10 17.71 -8.65 -25.79
N PHE A 11 18.04 -7.55 -25.11
CA PHE A 11 17.83 -7.38 -23.66
C PHE A 11 16.74 -6.36 -23.31
N ILE A 12 16.27 -5.61 -24.30
CA ILE A 12 15.29 -4.54 -24.12
C ILE A 12 13.89 -5.13 -24.33
N SER A 13 13.05 -5.01 -23.31
CA SER A 13 11.64 -5.43 -23.40
C SER A 13 10.98 -4.81 -24.62
N LEU A 14 10.16 -5.61 -25.30
CA LEU A 14 9.40 -5.21 -26.49
C LEU A 14 8.54 -3.96 -26.26
N ALA A 15 8.18 -3.68 -25.00
CA ALA A 15 7.43 -2.47 -24.60
C ALA A 15 8.19 -1.15 -24.86
N PHE A 16 9.51 -1.19 -25.05
CA PHE A 16 10.35 -0.01 -25.31
C PHE A 16 10.76 0.13 -26.78
N LEU A 17 10.31 -0.78 -27.65
CA LEU A 17 10.65 -0.77 -29.07
C LEU A 17 9.47 -0.26 -29.91
N CYS A 18 9.74 0.69 -30.80
CA CYS A 18 8.78 1.10 -31.80
C CYS A 18 8.62 0.00 -32.84
N ARG A 19 7.40 -0.47 -33.08
CA ARG A 19 7.14 -1.51 -34.10
C ARG A 19 7.12 -1.05 -35.54
N ILE A 20 7.21 0.27 -35.79
CA ILE A 20 7.34 0.81 -37.14
C ILE A 20 8.82 0.80 -37.56
N CYS A 21 9.72 1.33 -36.73
CA CYS A 21 11.16 1.41 -37.06
C CYS A 21 12.01 0.34 -36.39
N ASN A 22 11.46 -0.46 -35.48
CA ASN A 22 12.14 -1.51 -34.70
C ASN A 22 13.36 -1.01 -33.90
N PHE A 23 13.36 0.25 -33.49
CA PHE A 23 14.35 0.85 -32.58
C PHE A 23 13.69 1.22 -31.25
N ILE A 24 14.51 1.57 -30.25
CA ILE A 24 14.02 2.15 -29.00
C ILE A 24 13.15 3.36 -29.33
N LEU A 25 12.02 3.48 -28.62
CA LEU A 25 11.06 4.55 -28.79
C LEU A 25 11.73 5.92 -28.65
N ARG A 26 11.68 6.73 -29.73
CA ARG A 26 12.04 8.15 -29.73
C ARG A 26 10.78 8.98 -29.77
N ASP A 27 10.61 9.85 -28.78
CA ASP A 27 9.39 10.64 -28.58
C ASP A 27 8.14 9.75 -28.72
N PRO A 28 7.93 8.77 -27.83
CA PRO A 28 6.83 7.82 -27.95
C PRO A 28 5.48 8.53 -27.99
N VAL A 29 4.68 8.20 -29.00
CA VAL A 29 3.25 8.51 -29.11
C VAL A 29 2.49 7.21 -28.88
N GLN A 30 1.46 7.29 -28.05
CA GLN A 30 0.57 6.18 -27.75
C GLN A 30 -0.65 6.23 -28.67
N LEU A 31 -0.96 5.10 -29.30
CA LEU A 31 -2.19 4.91 -30.08
C LEU A 31 -3.38 4.64 -29.15
N LEU A 32 -4.62 4.69 -29.65
CA LEU A 32 -5.81 4.42 -28.83
C LEU A 32 -5.81 3.01 -28.22
N CYS A 33 -5.19 2.06 -28.91
CA CYS A 33 -5.01 0.68 -28.44
C CYS A 33 -3.97 0.54 -27.32
N GLY A 34 -3.26 1.62 -26.95
CA GLY A 34 -2.23 1.62 -25.90
C GLY A 34 -0.81 1.26 -26.35
N HIS A 35 -0.63 0.77 -27.58
CA HIS A 35 0.71 0.53 -28.15
C HIS A 35 1.43 1.84 -28.46
N ARG A 36 2.77 1.84 -28.38
CA ARG A 36 3.61 3.04 -28.50
C ARG A 36 4.54 2.99 -29.71
N GLN A 37 4.59 4.09 -30.43
CA GLN A 37 5.34 4.25 -31.68
C GLN A 37 6.09 5.59 -31.64
N CYS A 38 7.21 5.73 -32.35
CA CYS A 38 7.93 7.02 -32.37
C CYS A 38 7.06 8.11 -33.02
N LYS A 39 7.08 9.33 -32.48
CA LYS A 39 6.34 10.48 -33.04
C LYS A 39 6.59 10.67 -34.53
N LEU A 40 7.85 10.59 -34.95
CA LEU A 40 8.22 10.70 -36.35
C LEU A 40 7.65 9.54 -37.18
N CYS A 41 7.68 8.31 -36.67
CA CYS A 41 7.11 7.16 -37.36
C CYS A 41 5.60 7.29 -37.58
N VAL A 42 4.87 7.81 -36.59
CA VAL A 42 3.43 8.04 -36.73
C VAL A 42 3.14 9.20 -37.69
N LYS A 43 3.95 10.27 -37.66
CA LYS A 43 3.82 11.38 -38.60
C LYS A 43 4.03 10.95 -40.05
N SER A 44 4.95 10.02 -40.30
CA SER A 44 5.30 9.50 -41.62
C SER A 44 4.26 8.57 -42.27
N ILE A 45 3.22 8.13 -41.54
CA ILE A 45 2.14 7.31 -42.13
C ILE A 45 1.22 8.21 -42.97
N GLU A 46 1.00 7.89 -44.24
CA GLU A 46 0.05 8.62 -45.08
C GLU A 46 -1.40 8.27 -44.74
N GLY A 47 -2.30 9.27 -44.77
CA GLY A 47 -3.73 9.10 -44.47
C GLY A 47 -4.19 9.68 -43.13
N GLU A 48 -5.51 9.70 -42.93
CA GLU A 48 -6.17 10.25 -41.73
C GLU A 48 -6.24 9.25 -40.55
N LYS A 49 -5.91 7.99 -40.79
CA LYS A 49 -5.98 6.90 -39.82
C LYS A 49 -4.63 6.20 -39.69
N ILE A 50 -4.27 5.84 -38.48
CA ILE A 50 -3.08 5.08 -38.12
C ILE A 50 -3.54 3.67 -37.76
N VAL A 51 -3.06 2.66 -38.49
CA VAL A 51 -3.28 1.26 -38.13
C VAL A 51 -2.16 0.81 -37.21
N CYS A 52 -2.50 0.28 -36.03
CA CYS A 52 -1.51 -0.23 -35.10
C CYS A 52 -0.80 -1.47 -35.67
N PRO A 53 0.54 -1.49 -35.76
CA PRO A 53 1.28 -2.65 -36.27
C PRO A 53 1.27 -3.87 -35.33
N GLU A 54 0.79 -3.73 -34.08
CA GLU A 54 0.73 -4.82 -33.09
C GLU A 54 -0.65 -5.47 -33.02
N CYS A 55 -1.71 -4.69 -32.99
CA CYS A 55 -3.08 -5.19 -32.82
C CYS A 55 -4.05 -4.86 -33.98
N GLN A 56 -3.58 -4.15 -35.01
CA GLN A 56 -4.36 -3.75 -36.19
C GLN A 56 -5.53 -2.79 -35.94
N GLU A 57 -5.67 -2.25 -34.72
CA GLU A 57 -6.69 -1.24 -34.42
C GLU A 57 -6.38 0.11 -35.10
N GLU A 58 -7.43 0.79 -35.57
CA GLU A 58 -7.34 2.10 -36.22
C GLU A 58 -7.42 3.25 -35.20
N THR A 59 -6.53 4.24 -35.33
CA THR A 59 -6.52 5.47 -34.54
C THR A 59 -6.58 6.71 -35.44
N PRO A 60 -7.49 7.69 -35.21
CA PRO A 60 -7.53 8.93 -35.98
C PRO A 60 -6.26 9.79 -35.78
N LYS A 61 -5.70 10.35 -36.86
CA LYS A 61 -4.43 11.11 -36.87
C LYS A 61 -4.56 12.58 -36.43
N LYS A 62 -5.50 12.94 -35.55
CA LYS A 62 -5.66 14.34 -35.10
C LYS A 62 -4.53 14.74 -34.14
N GLU A 63 -3.84 15.86 -34.40
CA GLU A 63 -2.68 16.32 -33.61
C GLU A 63 -2.94 16.41 -32.10
N ASP A 64 -4.18 16.69 -31.70
CA ASP A 64 -4.61 16.74 -30.30
C ASP A 64 -4.59 15.38 -29.58
N HIS A 65 -4.78 14.27 -30.29
CA HIS A 65 -4.71 12.93 -29.70
C HIS A 65 -3.29 12.37 -29.63
N LEU A 66 -2.35 12.96 -30.38
CA LEU A 66 -0.96 12.50 -30.43
C LEU A 66 -0.06 13.09 -29.34
N GLN A 67 -0.50 14.14 -28.61
CA GLN A 67 0.34 14.82 -27.60
C GLN A 67 -0.35 15.20 -26.29
N LYS A 68 -1.61 14.82 -26.05
CA LYS A 68 -2.30 15.18 -24.81
C LYS A 68 -2.40 13.98 -23.88
N SER A 69 -1.79 14.15 -22.71
CA SER A 69 -2.19 13.62 -21.41
C SER A 69 -3.01 12.34 -21.44
N HIS A 70 -2.36 11.28 -20.98
CA HIS A 70 -2.94 9.96 -20.74
C HIS A 70 -4.39 10.06 -20.20
N PRO A 71 -5.43 9.61 -20.94
CA PRO A 71 -6.82 9.69 -20.50
C PRO A 71 -7.16 8.67 -19.42
N ASN A 72 -6.27 7.71 -19.16
CA ASN A 72 -6.44 6.72 -18.10
C ASN A 72 -5.65 7.18 -16.85
N PRO A 73 -6.34 7.59 -15.76
CA PRO A 73 -5.70 8.09 -14.55
C PRO A 73 -4.73 7.07 -13.95
N SER A 74 -4.93 5.77 -14.18
CA SER A 74 -4.22 4.66 -13.53
C SER A 74 -2.86 4.32 -14.15
N CYS A 75 -2.39 5.08 -15.15
CA CYS A 75 -1.12 4.80 -15.79
C CYS A 75 0.08 5.27 -14.98
N GLU A 76 1.05 4.37 -14.85
CA GLU A 76 2.34 4.59 -14.16
C GLU A 76 3.15 5.75 -14.76
N TYR A 77 2.93 6.09 -16.03
CA TYR A 77 3.60 7.19 -16.72
C TYR A 77 2.74 8.46 -16.83
N CYS A 78 1.56 8.46 -16.22
CA CYS A 78 0.72 9.66 -16.17
C CYS A 78 1.36 10.69 -15.22
N GLY A 79 1.45 11.94 -15.67
CA GLY A 79 1.79 13.07 -14.80
C GLY A 79 0.66 13.32 -13.82
N MET A 80 1.00 13.36 -12.54
CA MET A 80 0.08 13.59 -11.43
C MET A 80 0.58 14.80 -10.65
N THR A 81 -0.31 15.72 -10.29
CA THR A 81 0.02 16.74 -9.30
C THR A 81 0.07 16.07 -7.94
N CYS A 82 1.14 16.34 -7.18
CA CYS A 82 1.13 16.04 -5.75
C CYS A 82 0.00 16.87 -5.13
N ASN A 83 -0.88 16.22 -4.38
CA ASN A 83 -2.03 16.87 -3.72
C ASN A 83 -1.86 16.79 -2.20
N SER A 84 -0.62 16.90 -1.71
CA SER A 84 -0.35 16.99 -0.27
C SER A 84 -0.79 18.38 0.21
N THR A 85 -2.09 18.57 0.40
CA THR A 85 -2.68 19.75 1.02
C THR A 85 -3.34 19.32 2.31
N ASN A 86 -2.66 19.56 3.43
CA ASN A 86 -3.33 19.71 4.72
C ASN A 86 -3.20 21.18 5.14
N ASP A 87 -4.19 21.70 5.86
CA ASP A 87 -4.39 23.10 6.28
C ASP A 87 -3.29 23.69 7.21
N LEU A 88 -2.06 23.16 7.17
CA LEU A 88 -0.93 23.47 8.05
C LEU A 88 0.31 23.96 7.27
N ASP A 89 0.12 24.65 6.15
CA ASP A 89 1.15 25.42 5.41
C ASP A 89 2.28 24.64 4.69
N TYR A 90 2.18 23.31 4.54
CA TYR A 90 3.14 22.52 3.74
C TYR A 90 2.47 21.92 2.49
N GLY A 91 2.17 22.78 1.51
CA GLY A 91 1.59 22.38 0.22
C GLY A 91 2.66 22.01 -0.80
N CYS A 92 2.63 20.78 -1.32
CA CYS A 92 3.39 20.42 -2.52
C CYS A 92 2.46 20.33 -3.72
N SER A 93 2.72 21.14 -4.75
CA SER A 93 1.96 21.15 -6.02
C SER A 93 2.80 20.64 -7.20
N THR A 94 3.91 19.95 -6.93
CA THR A 94 4.82 19.50 -7.97
C THR A 94 4.16 18.43 -8.83
N SER A 95 4.24 18.60 -10.15
CA SER A 95 3.78 17.59 -11.11
C SER A 95 4.86 16.53 -11.28
N VAL A 96 4.55 15.29 -10.90
CA VAL A 96 5.47 14.15 -10.93
C VAL A 96 4.82 12.99 -11.67
N ILE A 97 5.63 12.20 -12.38
CA ILE A 97 5.17 10.99 -13.05
C ILE A 97 4.78 9.95 -11.99
N ARG A 98 3.61 9.30 -12.12
CA ARG A 98 3.04 8.40 -11.10
C ARG A 98 4.03 7.35 -10.57
N ILE A 99 4.84 6.74 -11.43
CA ILE A 99 5.85 5.73 -11.04
C ILE A 99 6.98 6.31 -10.17
N GLN A 100 7.22 7.63 -10.25
CA GLN A 100 8.23 8.34 -9.46
C GLN A 100 7.63 8.95 -8.18
N MET A 101 6.32 8.80 -7.95
CA MET A 101 5.63 9.41 -6.80
C MET A 101 6.13 8.83 -5.47
N SER A 102 6.50 7.55 -5.42
CA SER A 102 7.07 6.94 -4.21
C SER A 102 8.41 7.55 -3.82
N GLU A 103 9.23 7.93 -4.80
CA GLU A 103 10.51 8.60 -4.54
C GLU A 103 10.29 10.07 -4.19
N HIS A 104 9.30 10.72 -4.81
CA HIS A 104 8.89 12.08 -4.47
C HIS A 104 8.46 12.21 -3.00
N TYR A 105 7.70 11.24 -2.46
CA TYR A 105 7.33 11.22 -1.04
C TYR A 105 8.51 11.07 -0.08
N ARG A 106 9.69 10.61 -0.54
CA ARG A 106 10.90 10.50 0.30
C ARG A 106 11.67 11.81 0.46
N THR A 107 11.30 12.85 -0.26
CA THR A 107 11.90 14.18 -0.11
C THR A 107 11.68 14.71 1.32
N GLU A 108 12.65 15.46 1.86
CA GLU A 108 12.61 15.97 3.24
C GLU A 108 11.32 16.74 3.54
N GLN A 109 10.88 17.57 2.59
CA GLN A 109 9.63 18.35 2.69
C GLN A 109 8.40 17.46 2.93
N HIS A 110 8.31 16.29 2.27
CA HIS A 110 7.19 15.36 2.45
C HIS A 110 7.35 14.48 3.68
N GLN A 111 8.56 14.06 4.02
CA GLN A 111 8.80 13.29 5.23
C GLN A 111 8.45 14.10 6.49
N VAL A 112 8.84 15.38 6.53
CA VAL A 112 8.46 16.30 7.61
C VAL A 112 6.93 16.47 7.66
N ALA A 113 6.26 16.66 6.52
CA ALA A 113 4.80 16.80 6.48
C ALA A 113 4.06 15.53 6.95
N ILE A 114 4.53 14.34 6.54
CA ILE A 114 3.95 13.04 6.94
C ILE A 114 4.14 12.81 8.45
N ILE A 115 5.35 13.02 8.97
CA ILE A 115 5.65 12.85 10.40
C ILE A 115 4.83 13.85 11.23
N THR A 116 4.70 15.09 10.77
CA THR A 116 3.92 16.14 11.44
C THR A 116 2.43 15.80 11.43
N PHE A 117 1.89 15.29 10.32
CA PHE A 117 0.50 14.84 10.23
C PHE A 117 0.22 13.67 11.17
N ILE A 118 1.10 12.67 11.20
CA ILE A 118 0.99 11.53 12.11
C ILE A 118 1.00 12.01 13.57
N ARG A 119 1.95 12.90 13.94
CA ARG A 119 1.99 13.52 15.28
C ARG A 119 0.72 14.30 15.60
N CYS A 120 0.13 15.00 14.62
CA CYS A 120 -1.10 15.76 14.77
C CYS A 120 -2.34 14.87 14.94
N LEU A 121 -2.39 13.72 14.26
CA LEU A 121 -3.45 12.72 14.48
C LEU A 121 -3.40 12.12 15.87
N PHE A 122 -2.20 11.88 16.40
CA PHE A 122 -2.03 11.37 17.77
C PHE A 122 -2.32 12.44 18.83
N SER A 123 -1.94 13.70 18.60
CA SER A 123 -2.25 14.82 19.50
C SER A 123 -3.71 15.29 19.44
N LYS A 124 -4.46 15.03 18.36
CA LYS A 124 -5.92 15.27 18.33
C LYS A 124 -6.73 14.29 19.18
N SER A 125 -6.14 13.20 19.66
CA SER A 125 -6.78 12.35 20.67
C SER A 125 -6.58 12.86 22.11
N THR A 126 -5.65 13.81 22.29
CA THR A 126 -5.27 14.39 23.58
C THR A 126 -5.28 15.91 23.47
N ASN A 127 -6.47 16.52 23.54
CA ASN A 127 -6.74 17.85 24.10
C ASN A 127 -8.06 18.40 23.55
N ASP A 128 -9.13 18.17 24.30
CA ASP A 128 -10.03 19.28 24.60
C ASP A 128 -9.30 20.07 25.70
N SER A 129 -8.99 21.35 25.44
CA SER A 129 -8.24 22.32 26.27
C SER A 129 -6.74 22.00 26.54
N HIS A 130 -5.75 22.87 26.37
CA HIS A 130 -5.71 24.31 26.12
C HIS A 130 -4.42 24.67 25.35
N GLU A 131 -4.55 25.63 24.43
CA GLU A 131 -3.45 26.33 23.77
C GLU A 131 -2.59 27.13 24.77
N ARG A 132 -1.27 27.13 24.55
CA ARG A 132 -0.49 28.37 24.46
C ARG A 132 0.83 28.12 23.75
N ALA A 133 0.90 28.62 22.53
CA ALA A 133 2.13 28.85 21.80
C ALA A 133 2.97 29.91 22.51
N THR A 134 4.29 29.74 22.53
CA THR A 134 5.23 30.81 22.17
C THR A 134 6.53 30.20 21.66
N THR A 135 6.80 30.56 20.41
CA THR A 135 8.04 30.46 19.64
C THR A 135 9.28 30.93 20.42
N MET A 136 10.43 30.24 20.23
CA MET A 136 11.74 30.86 20.38
C MET A 136 12.68 30.33 19.28
N ASP A 137 12.91 31.17 18.27
CA ASP A 137 14.14 31.16 17.47
C ASP A 137 15.32 31.43 18.40
N VAL A 138 16.42 30.71 18.21
CA VAL A 138 17.70 31.03 18.85
C VAL A 138 18.75 31.18 17.76
N ASP A 139 18.97 32.43 17.37
CA ASP A 139 20.12 32.86 16.58
C ASP A 139 21.41 32.65 17.40
N LEU A 140 22.35 31.87 16.85
CA LEU A 140 23.71 31.80 17.34
C LEU A 140 24.52 32.96 16.76
N LEU A 141 24.81 33.97 17.58
CA LEU A 141 25.99 34.82 17.39
C LEU A 141 26.79 34.98 18.68
N SER A 142 28.09 34.77 18.51
CA SER A 142 29.19 34.77 19.47
C SER A 142 29.48 36.14 20.10
N HIS A 143 29.94 36.17 21.37
CA HIS A 143 31.24 36.76 21.76
C HIS A 143 31.56 36.66 23.27
N ASN A 144 32.70 36.01 23.57
CA ASN A 144 33.84 36.33 24.48
C ASN A 144 33.70 36.93 25.91
N THR A 145 34.34 36.20 26.85
CA THR A 145 35.35 36.57 27.90
C THR A 145 35.02 37.18 29.30
N ILE A 146 35.31 36.36 30.35
CA ILE A 146 36.12 36.55 31.60
C ILE A 146 35.51 37.11 32.94
N SER A 147 35.67 36.29 34.01
CA SER A 147 35.88 36.53 35.48
C SER A 147 34.72 36.58 36.51
N SER A 148 34.81 35.69 37.53
CA SER A 148 34.51 35.86 38.99
C SER A 148 33.91 34.60 39.65
N SER A 149 34.35 34.25 40.87
CA SER A 149 33.92 33.06 41.63
C SER A 149 32.44 33.07 42.06
N ASP A 150 31.79 34.24 42.03
CA ASP A 150 30.35 34.40 42.29
C ASP A 150 29.50 34.08 41.06
N ASN A 151 30.10 34.13 39.87
CA ASN A 151 29.43 33.80 38.61
C ASN A 151 29.25 32.28 38.47
N THR A 152 30.21 31.50 38.98
CA THR A 152 30.14 30.02 38.97
C THR A 152 29.06 29.47 39.90
N THR A 153 28.80 30.10 41.06
CA THR A 153 27.72 29.70 41.98
C THR A 153 26.34 30.02 41.41
N ILE A 154 26.18 31.18 40.76
CA ILE A 154 24.93 31.55 40.07
C ILE A 154 24.66 30.59 38.90
N GLN A 155 25.67 30.30 38.08
CA GLN A 155 25.54 29.33 36.99
C GLN A 155 25.23 27.91 37.49
N LEU A 156 25.84 27.48 38.61
CA LEU A 156 25.52 26.18 39.23
C LEU A 156 24.08 26.13 39.74
N GLN A 157 23.54 27.24 40.26
CA GLN A 157 22.16 27.30 40.75
C GLN A 157 21.14 27.24 39.62
N GLU A 158 21.42 27.89 38.48
CA GLU A 158 20.60 27.78 37.26
C GLU A 158 20.64 26.36 36.67
N VAL A 159 21.81 25.72 36.70
CA VAL A 159 21.97 24.31 36.29
C VAL A 159 21.17 23.39 37.21
N CYS A 160 21.22 23.57 38.53
CA CYS A 160 20.43 22.78 39.47
C CYS A 160 18.92 22.94 39.25
N GLN A 161 18.43 24.17 39.06
CA GLN A 161 17.01 24.39 38.72
C GLN A 161 16.60 23.71 37.41
N THR A 162 17.48 23.74 36.41
CA THR A 162 17.23 23.05 35.14
C THR A 162 17.18 21.54 35.34
N VAL A 163 18.07 20.97 36.16
CA VAL A 163 18.07 19.54 36.51
C VAL A 163 16.80 19.15 37.26
N ASP A 164 16.32 19.97 38.19
CA ASP A 164 15.09 19.70 38.94
C ASP A 164 13.87 19.69 38.02
N ILE A 165 13.75 20.67 37.12
CA ILE A 165 12.67 20.73 36.12
C ILE A 165 12.73 19.51 35.19
N LEU A 166 13.92 19.11 34.75
CA LEU A 166 14.10 17.92 33.92
C LEU A 166 13.75 16.64 34.69
N SER A 167 14.11 16.54 35.97
CA SER A 167 13.79 15.39 36.82
C SER A 167 12.28 15.24 37.04
N ASP A 168 11.58 16.35 37.27
CA ASP A 168 10.12 16.38 37.40
C ASP A 168 9.43 16.00 36.08
N GLY A 169 9.93 16.54 34.96
CA GLY A 169 9.49 16.16 33.62
C GLY A 169 9.68 14.67 33.32
N VAL A 170 10.82 14.09 33.69
CA VAL A 170 11.08 12.64 33.53
C VAL A 170 10.14 11.81 34.39
N SER A 171 9.84 12.25 35.62
CA SER A 171 8.92 11.56 36.52
C SER A 171 7.50 11.55 35.93
N THR A 172 7.03 12.69 35.45
CA THR A 172 5.73 12.83 34.79
C THR A 172 5.65 11.95 33.53
N LEU A 173 6.66 11.98 32.67
CA LEU A 173 6.71 11.13 31.47
C LEU A 173 6.72 9.63 31.81
N SER A 174 7.35 9.24 32.92
CA SER A 174 7.35 7.86 33.41
C SER A 174 5.95 7.43 33.86
N GLU A 175 5.22 8.29 34.58
CA GLU A 175 3.84 8.03 34.99
C GLU A 175 2.91 7.90 33.77
N ASP A 176 3.04 8.79 32.79
CA ASP A 176 2.30 8.73 31.54
C ASP A 176 2.61 7.44 30.76
N ALA A 177 3.88 7.03 30.68
CA ALA A 177 4.26 5.78 30.03
C ALA A 177 3.63 4.56 30.72
N GLN A 178 3.57 4.55 32.06
CA GLN A 178 2.90 3.48 32.81
C GLN A 178 1.39 3.47 32.55
N ARG A 179 0.76 4.64 32.49
CA ARG A 179 -0.66 4.77 32.17
C ARG A 179 -0.96 4.27 30.75
N PHE A 180 -0.19 4.69 29.75
CA PHE A 180 -0.34 4.20 28.38
C PHE A 180 -0.17 2.69 28.29
N ASN A 181 0.79 2.13 29.03
CA ASN A 181 0.97 0.68 29.09
C ASN A 181 -0.25 -0.03 29.72
N HIS A 182 -0.83 0.53 30.79
CA HIS A 182 -2.06 -0.01 31.37
C HIS A 182 -3.23 0.06 30.39
N GLU A 183 -3.44 1.20 29.72
CA GLU A 183 -4.50 1.37 28.72
C GLU A 183 -4.32 0.40 27.54
N SER A 184 -3.08 0.23 27.06
CA SER A 184 -2.73 -0.75 26.02
C SER A 184 -3.09 -2.19 26.45
N ASN A 185 -2.71 -2.59 27.67
CA ASN A 185 -3.02 -3.93 28.19
C ASN A 185 -4.55 -4.14 28.35
N PHE A 186 -5.27 -3.10 28.79
CA PHE A 186 -6.73 -3.17 28.90
C PHE A 186 -7.39 -3.36 27.53
N LEU A 187 -6.97 -2.60 26.52
CA LEU A 187 -7.49 -2.71 25.15
C LEU A 187 -7.17 -4.08 24.53
N GLN A 188 -5.96 -4.61 24.78
CA GLN A 188 -5.56 -5.93 24.34
C GLN A 188 -6.48 -7.02 24.94
N ASN A 189 -6.72 -6.99 26.25
CA ASN A 189 -7.63 -7.94 26.92
C ASN A 189 -9.08 -7.83 26.41
N LEU A 190 -9.56 -6.61 26.16
CA LEU A 190 -10.90 -6.39 25.60
C LEU A 190 -11.02 -6.97 24.19
N LEU A 191 -10.00 -6.76 23.34
CA LEU A 191 -9.95 -7.31 21.99
C LEU A 191 -9.95 -8.84 22.01
N GLU A 192 -9.17 -9.46 22.90
CA GLU A 192 -9.14 -10.92 23.08
C GLU A 192 -10.51 -11.47 23.48
N THR A 193 -11.16 -10.82 24.45
CA THR A 193 -12.50 -11.22 24.92
C THR A 193 -13.54 -11.14 23.79
N LEU A 194 -13.58 -10.01 23.07
CA LEU A 194 -14.49 -9.82 21.93
C LEU A 194 -14.22 -10.82 20.81
N THR A 195 -12.95 -11.16 20.57
CA THR A 195 -12.57 -12.16 19.55
C THR A 195 -13.08 -13.55 19.93
N GLN A 196 -12.96 -13.94 21.20
CA GLN A 196 -13.49 -15.22 21.71
C GLN A 196 -15.02 -15.28 21.63
N GLU A 197 -15.72 -14.23 22.06
CA GLU A 197 -17.18 -14.17 21.97
C GLU A 197 -17.66 -14.23 20.52
N PHE A 198 -17.01 -13.49 19.62
CA PHE A 198 -17.32 -13.52 18.20
C PHE A 198 -17.10 -14.92 17.61
N ALA A 199 -15.97 -15.57 17.93
CA ALA A 199 -15.68 -16.92 17.47
C ALA A 199 -16.73 -17.94 17.98
N GLY A 200 -17.11 -17.85 19.25
CA GLY A 200 -18.14 -18.70 19.86
C GLY A 200 -19.52 -18.52 19.22
N LEU A 201 -19.93 -17.26 18.98
CA LEU A 201 -21.16 -16.94 18.27
C LEU A 201 -21.17 -17.52 16.85
N LYS A 202 -20.08 -17.33 16.09
CA LYS A 202 -19.98 -17.84 14.72
C LYS A 202 -19.93 -19.36 14.65
N LEU A 203 -19.33 -20.02 15.63
CA LEU A 203 -19.37 -21.48 15.73
C LEU A 203 -20.79 -21.97 16.03
N THR A 204 -21.52 -21.31 16.92
CA THR A 204 -22.92 -21.65 17.24
C THR A 204 -23.85 -21.46 16.04
N ASP A 205 -23.68 -20.37 15.29
CA ASP A 205 -24.39 -20.13 14.02
C ASP A 205 -24.09 -21.23 12.98
N ALA A 206 -22.84 -21.74 12.94
CA ALA A 206 -22.44 -22.80 12.04
C ALA A 206 -22.98 -24.18 12.46
N GLN A 207 -23.05 -24.46 13.77
CA GLN A 207 -23.63 -25.69 14.32
C GLN A 207 -25.15 -25.76 14.13
N SER A 208 -25.82 -24.61 14.24
CA SER A 208 -27.27 -24.48 14.03
C SER A 208 -27.67 -24.37 12.56
N GLU A 209 -26.72 -24.49 11.61
CA GLU A 209 -26.90 -24.32 10.17
C GLU A 209 -27.43 -22.94 9.73
N ARG A 210 -27.53 -21.97 10.65
CA ARG A 210 -27.96 -20.59 10.34
C ARG A 210 -26.97 -19.90 9.42
N GLN A 211 -25.68 -20.07 9.68
CA GLN A 211 -24.60 -19.56 8.84
C GLN A 211 -23.40 -20.51 8.90
N THR A 212 -23.30 -21.42 7.93
CA THR A 212 -22.28 -22.48 7.90
C THR A 212 -20.87 -22.01 7.56
N SER A 213 -20.73 -20.81 6.99
CA SER A 213 -19.43 -20.26 6.59
C SER A 213 -19.39 -18.74 6.69
N ILE A 214 -18.18 -18.21 6.89
CA ILE A 214 -17.90 -16.78 6.88
C ILE A 214 -16.88 -16.43 5.79
N TYR A 215 -16.93 -15.20 5.30
CA TYR A 215 -15.98 -14.69 4.32
C TYR A 215 -15.11 -13.61 4.94
N SER A 216 -13.83 -13.58 4.58
CA SER A 216 -12.97 -12.43 4.85
C SER A 216 -13.41 -11.24 3.99
N PRO A 217 -13.03 -10.00 4.39
CA PRO A 217 -12.97 -8.89 3.45
C PRO A 217 -12.13 -9.26 2.21
N PRO A 218 -12.46 -8.72 1.02
CA PRO A 218 -11.62 -8.88 -0.15
C PRO A 218 -10.25 -8.23 0.07
N PHE A 219 -9.20 -8.87 -0.43
CA PHE A 219 -7.83 -8.36 -0.45
C PHE A 219 -7.23 -8.55 -1.84
N TYR A 220 -6.11 -7.89 -2.09
CA TYR A 220 -5.46 -7.89 -3.40
C TYR A 220 -4.00 -8.30 -3.30
N LEU A 221 -3.49 -8.96 -4.33
CA LEU A 221 -2.06 -9.28 -4.43
C LEU A 221 -1.20 -8.00 -4.60
N SER A 222 -1.74 -6.98 -5.25
CA SER A 222 -1.13 -5.66 -5.43
C SER A 222 -2.24 -4.63 -5.74
N PRO A 223 -1.97 -3.31 -5.76
CA PRO A 223 -3.00 -2.29 -6.08
C PRO A 223 -3.74 -2.51 -7.40
N THR A 224 -3.09 -3.16 -8.37
CA THR A 224 -3.65 -3.54 -9.68
C THR A 224 -3.66 -5.06 -9.90
N GLY A 225 -3.65 -5.83 -8.81
CA GLY A 225 -3.48 -7.28 -8.79
C GLY A 225 -4.79 -8.07 -8.73
N TYR A 226 -4.67 -9.39 -8.56
CA TYR A 226 -5.81 -10.28 -8.40
C TYR A 226 -6.61 -9.92 -7.15
N LYS A 227 -7.94 -9.86 -7.28
CA LYS A 227 -8.86 -9.73 -6.15
C LYS A 227 -9.17 -11.11 -5.57
N MET A 228 -9.04 -11.23 -4.26
CA MET A 228 -9.07 -12.51 -3.54
C MET A 228 -9.90 -12.36 -2.28
N ARG A 229 -10.46 -13.47 -1.78
CA ARG A 229 -10.93 -13.56 -0.40
C ARG A 229 -10.79 -14.98 0.14
N VAL A 230 -10.94 -15.13 1.43
CA VAL A 230 -10.95 -16.43 2.11
C VAL A 230 -12.37 -16.74 2.57
N ARG A 231 -12.76 -18.01 2.48
CA ARG A 231 -13.99 -18.54 3.08
C ARG A 231 -13.62 -19.55 4.16
N LEU A 232 -14.18 -19.37 5.34
CA LEU A 232 -13.92 -20.21 6.51
C LEU A 232 -15.18 -20.97 6.92
N TYR A 233 -15.03 -22.27 7.15
CA TYR A 233 -16.04 -23.13 7.74
C TYR A 233 -15.56 -23.59 9.13
N LEU A 234 -16.11 -22.97 10.16
CA LEU A 234 -15.74 -23.24 11.55
C LEU A 234 -16.14 -24.65 12.02
N ASN A 235 -17.25 -25.18 11.49
CA ASN A 235 -17.79 -26.49 11.85
C ASN A 235 -17.60 -27.52 10.70
N GLY A 236 -16.65 -27.27 9.80
CA GLY A 236 -16.38 -28.09 8.63
C GLY A 236 -17.50 -28.10 7.57
N ASP A 237 -17.23 -28.77 6.46
CA ASP A 237 -18.17 -28.98 5.35
C ASP A 237 -17.99 -30.38 4.77
N GLY A 238 -19.03 -30.91 4.13
CA GLY A 238 -19.02 -32.24 3.50
C GLY A 238 -18.50 -33.36 4.42
N ASN A 239 -17.48 -34.09 3.96
CA ASN A 239 -16.89 -35.22 4.69
C ASN A 239 -16.09 -34.82 5.95
N ALA A 240 -15.79 -33.53 6.13
CA ALA A 240 -15.05 -33.02 7.29
C ALA A 240 -15.97 -32.27 8.27
N ARG A 241 -17.29 -32.31 8.06
CA ARG A 241 -18.29 -31.67 8.91
C ARG A 241 -18.17 -32.17 10.35
N HIS A 242 -18.22 -31.24 11.32
CA HIS A 242 -18.06 -31.47 12.76
C HIS A 242 -16.71 -32.02 13.22
N THR A 243 -15.73 -32.16 12.32
CA THR A 243 -14.43 -32.78 12.66
C THR A 243 -13.23 -31.90 12.36
N HIS A 244 -13.35 -30.99 11.40
CA HIS A 244 -12.25 -30.10 11.02
C HIS A 244 -12.79 -28.72 10.70
N MET A 245 -11.93 -27.72 10.88
CA MET A 245 -12.08 -26.39 10.30
C MET A 245 -11.50 -26.39 8.87
N LEU A 246 -12.20 -25.75 7.93
CA LEU A 246 -11.79 -25.68 6.52
C LEU A 246 -11.60 -24.24 6.05
N LEU A 247 -10.52 -24.00 5.30
CA LEU A 247 -10.15 -22.70 4.73
C LEU A 247 -10.07 -22.79 3.21
N PHE A 248 -10.99 -22.11 2.55
CA PHE A 248 -11.02 -22.05 1.11
C PHE A 248 -10.50 -20.73 0.58
N PHE A 249 -9.68 -20.85 -0.45
CA PHE A 249 -9.26 -19.74 -1.29
C PHE A 249 -10.33 -19.43 -2.34
N VAL A 250 -10.68 -18.15 -2.49
CA VAL A 250 -11.64 -17.69 -3.50
C VAL A 250 -11.00 -16.60 -4.36
N LEU A 251 -10.85 -16.89 -5.64
CA LEU A 251 -10.49 -15.91 -6.66
C LEU A 251 -11.75 -15.12 -7.06
N MET A 252 -11.69 -13.79 -7.01
CA MET A 252 -12.80 -12.89 -7.30
C MET A 252 -12.57 -12.12 -8.59
N ARG A 253 -13.65 -11.66 -9.23
CA ARG A 253 -13.56 -10.73 -10.36
C ARG A 253 -12.98 -9.40 -9.90
N GLY A 254 -11.81 -9.06 -10.43
CA GLY A 254 -11.12 -7.81 -10.18
C GLY A 254 -11.37 -6.80 -11.31
N GLU A 255 -11.17 -5.51 -11.00
CA GLU A 255 -11.21 -4.43 -12.00
C GLU A 255 -10.09 -4.58 -13.05
N TYR A 256 -8.98 -5.21 -12.64
CA TYR A 256 -7.76 -5.35 -13.43
C TYR A 256 -7.63 -6.73 -14.13
N ASP A 257 -8.66 -7.58 -14.10
CA ASP A 257 -8.59 -8.94 -14.70
C ASP A 257 -8.24 -8.93 -16.20
N ALA A 258 -8.45 -7.82 -16.90
CA ALA A 258 -8.09 -7.70 -18.31
C ALA A 258 -6.57 -7.65 -18.58
N ILE A 259 -5.77 -7.23 -17.59
CA ILE A 259 -4.31 -7.09 -17.70
C ILE A 259 -3.54 -8.18 -16.95
N LEU A 260 -4.25 -9.03 -16.19
CA LEU A 260 -3.68 -10.09 -15.38
C LEU A 260 -3.57 -11.41 -16.17
N LYS A 261 -2.59 -12.23 -15.79
CA LYS A 261 -2.35 -13.53 -16.44
C LYS A 261 -3.27 -14.59 -15.84
N PHE A 262 -4.00 -15.30 -16.70
CA PHE A 262 -4.81 -16.43 -16.28
C PHE A 262 -4.38 -17.71 -17.00
N PRO A 263 -4.57 -18.89 -16.38
CA PRO A 263 -5.12 -19.11 -15.03
C PRO A 263 -4.18 -18.66 -13.90
N PHE A 264 -4.76 -18.31 -12.75
CA PHE A 264 -4.01 -17.93 -11.54
C PHE A 264 -3.10 -19.09 -11.11
N ASN A 265 -1.80 -18.81 -10.95
CA ASN A 265 -0.78 -19.85 -10.72
C ASN A 265 0.26 -19.42 -9.65
N TYR A 266 -0.17 -18.64 -8.67
CA TYR A 266 0.69 -18.28 -7.54
C TYR A 266 0.45 -19.26 -6.38
N LYS A 267 1.52 -19.66 -5.70
CA LYS A 267 1.41 -20.51 -4.49
C LYS A 267 0.59 -19.77 -3.44
N VAL A 268 -0.41 -20.43 -2.90
CA VAL A 268 -1.25 -19.92 -1.80
C VAL A 268 -0.82 -20.62 -0.52
N THR A 269 -0.59 -19.84 0.54
CA THR A 269 -0.24 -20.34 1.87
C THR A 269 -1.25 -19.80 2.87
N PHE A 270 -1.87 -20.69 3.63
CA PHE A 270 -2.69 -20.35 4.78
C PHE A 270 -1.85 -20.51 6.05
N CYS A 271 -2.06 -19.60 7.01
CA CYS A 271 -1.45 -19.64 8.32
C CYS A 271 -2.55 -19.35 9.36
N LEU A 272 -2.81 -20.33 10.22
CA LEU A 272 -3.60 -20.13 11.43
C LEU A 272 -2.64 -19.86 12.57
N TYR A 273 -2.67 -18.62 13.06
CA TYR A 273 -1.80 -18.17 14.12
C TYR A 273 -2.28 -18.69 15.47
N ASP A 274 -1.46 -19.54 16.08
CA ASP A 274 -1.47 -19.80 17.51
C ASP A 274 -1.16 -18.50 18.27
N GLN A 275 -2.13 -18.02 19.06
CA GLN A 275 -2.04 -16.81 19.88
C GLN A 275 -1.46 -17.08 21.28
N THR A 276 -1.12 -18.32 21.60
CA THR A 276 -0.42 -18.65 22.84
C THR A 276 1.06 -18.29 22.76
N LEU A 277 1.75 -18.33 23.91
CA LEU A 277 3.19 -18.11 23.98
C LEU A 277 4.01 -19.15 23.19
N ASP A 278 3.42 -20.31 22.88
CA ASP A 278 4.09 -21.40 22.17
C ASP A 278 4.23 -21.12 20.66
N GLN A 279 3.42 -20.21 20.10
CA GLN A 279 3.44 -19.78 18.69
C GLN A 279 3.49 -20.95 17.67
N ARG A 280 2.79 -22.06 17.96
CA ARG A 280 2.73 -23.23 17.06
C ARG A 280 1.68 -23.02 15.98
N HIS A 281 2.00 -22.12 15.05
CA HIS A 281 1.11 -21.81 13.94
C HIS A 281 0.89 -23.03 13.02
N ILE A 282 -0.35 -23.22 12.57
CA ILE A 282 -0.69 -24.24 11.57
C ILE A 282 -0.56 -23.60 10.19
N ILE A 283 0.38 -24.10 9.40
CA ILE A 283 0.70 -23.55 8.08
C ILE A 283 0.52 -24.65 7.05
N ASP A 284 -0.28 -24.37 6.02
CA ASP A 284 -0.39 -25.25 4.86
C ASP A 284 -0.44 -24.44 3.57
N SER A 285 -0.06 -25.06 2.46
CA SER A 285 0.04 -24.37 1.19
C SER A 285 -0.26 -25.30 0.01
N PHE A 286 -0.85 -24.73 -1.02
CA PHE A 286 -1.10 -25.44 -2.26
C PHE A 286 -0.64 -24.61 -3.47
N ARG A 287 -0.40 -25.31 -4.59
CA ARG A 287 -0.25 -24.68 -5.90
C ARG A 287 -1.56 -24.84 -6.68
N PRO A 288 -2.15 -23.74 -7.19
CA PRO A 288 -3.36 -23.80 -8.00
C PRO A 288 -3.27 -24.79 -9.17
N ASP A 289 -4.30 -25.62 -9.34
CA ASP A 289 -4.44 -26.42 -10.55
C ASP A 289 -4.94 -25.53 -11.70
N THR A 290 -4.06 -25.22 -12.64
CA THR A 290 -4.37 -24.42 -13.84
C THR A 290 -5.50 -24.97 -14.71
N LYS A 291 -5.92 -26.22 -14.54
CA LYS A 291 -7.07 -26.81 -15.24
C LYS A 291 -8.40 -26.61 -14.50
N SER A 292 -8.36 -26.32 -13.20
CA SER A 292 -9.56 -26.12 -12.39
C SER A 292 -10.25 -24.80 -12.72
N ASN A 293 -11.59 -24.82 -12.70
CA ASN A 293 -12.44 -23.63 -12.86
C ASN A 293 -12.25 -22.61 -11.73
N SER A 294 -11.73 -23.02 -10.57
CA SER A 294 -11.45 -22.14 -9.43
C SER A 294 -10.42 -21.06 -9.75
N PHE A 295 -9.50 -21.32 -10.68
CA PHE A 295 -8.36 -20.45 -10.97
C PHE A 295 -8.39 -19.85 -12.38
N GLN A 296 -9.43 -20.12 -13.16
CA GLN A 296 -9.63 -19.45 -14.45
C GLN A 296 -10.00 -17.98 -14.26
N ARG A 297 -9.96 -17.21 -15.34
CA ARG A 297 -10.44 -15.83 -15.32
C ARG A 297 -11.90 -15.77 -14.84
N PRO A 298 -12.21 -15.01 -13.78
CA PRO A 298 -13.57 -14.91 -13.27
C PRO A 298 -14.55 -14.38 -14.31
N ARG A 299 -15.67 -15.08 -14.46
CA ARG A 299 -16.82 -14.64 -15.29
C ARG A 299 -17.91 -13.97 -14.45
N PHE A 300 -18.01 -14.39 -13.19
CA PHE A 300 -18.93 -13.85 -12.19
C PHE A 300 -18.13 -13.21 -11.05
N GLU A 301 -18.82 -12.66 -10.04
CA GLU A 301 -18.18 -12.01 -8.89
C GLU A 301 -17.11 -12.88 -8.22
N MET A 302 -17.34 -14.20 -8.19
CA MET A 302 -16.44 -15.18 -7.59
C MET A 302 -16.35 -16.45 -8.42
N ASN A 303 -15.18 -17.05 -8.40
CA ASN A 303 -15.01 -18.43 -8.83
C ASN A 303 -15.41 -19.42 -7.74
N ILE A 304 -15.47 -20.70 -8.12
CA ILE A 304 -15.65 -21.81 -7.18
C ILE A 304 -14.47 -21.81 -6.20
N ALA A 305 -14.79 -21.84 -4.91
CA ALA A 305 -13.79 -21.87 -3.85
C ALA A 305 -12.92 -23.14 -3.96
N SER A 306 -11.61 -23.00 -3.76
CA SER A 306 -10.66 -24.12 -3.75
C SER A 306 -10.09 -24.31 -2.36
N ASP A 307 -10.11 -25.54 -1.86
CA ASP A 307 -9.73 -25.87 -0.49
C ASP A 307 -8.30 -26.42 -0.38
N ILE A 308 -7.83 -26.50 0.85
CA ILE A 308 -6.87 -27.50 1.30
C ILE A 308 -7.64 -28.56 2.11
N PRO A 309 -7.67 -29.84 1.70
CA PRO A 309 -8.38 -30.86 2.46
C PRO A 309 -7.87 -30.97 3.91
N LYS A 310 -8.77 -30.78 4.89
CA LYS A 310 -8.53 -30.99 6.35
C LYS A 310 -7.46 -30.08 6.98
N PHE A 311 -7.66 -28.77 6.88
CA PHE A 311 -6.70 -27.77 7.36
C PHE A 311 -6.40 -27.83 8.87
N CYS A 312 -7.40 -28.02 9.74
CA CYS A 312 -7.18 -28.18 11.19
C CYS A 312 -8.27 -29.05 11.81
N SER A 313 -7.91 -29.99 12.69
CA SER A 313 -8.81 -30.86 13.47
C SER A 313 -9.02 -30.36 14.89
#